data_AF-A0A0S8IQP3-F1
#
_entry.id   AF-A0A0S8IQP3-F1
#
_cell.length_a   1.000
_cell.length_b   1.000
_cell.length_c   1.000
_cell.angle_alpha   90.00
_cell.angle_beta   90.00
_cell.angle_gamma   90.00
#
_symmetry.space_group_name_H-M   'P 1'
#
loop_
_entity.id
_entity.type
_entity.pdbx_description
1 polymer ?
#
loop_
_entity_poly.entity_id
_entity_poly.type
_entity_poly.pdbx_seq_one_letter_code
_entity_poly.pdbx_strand_id
1 'polypeptide(L)'
;MTETKKDYSQYVTGLTRAARRAALRMLSVTTDQKNEALESVASALEDSTDLLKSENEKDLEAAEASGLARSMSDRLALSDKAIDGMIKGVRDIVGLDDPVGRTDKEWTTA
;
A
#
# COMPACT_ATOMS: atom_id res chain seq x y z
N MET A 1 -1.97 37.12 -8.81
CA MET A 1 -1.19 35.99 -8.25
C MET A 1 -1.61 34.76 -9.02
N THR A 2 -0.80 34.34 -9.98
CA THR A 2 -1.14 33.27 -10.93
C THR A 2 -0.96 31.90 -10.27
N GLU A 3 -2.08 31.22 -10.03
CA GLU A 3 -2.13 29.79 -9.71
C GLU A 3 -1.33 29.01 -10.74
N THR A 4 -0.26 28.35 -10.29
CA THR A 4 0.54 27.48 -11.14
C THR A 4 -0.25 26.20 -11.35
N LYS A 5 -0.95 26.09 -12.49
CA LYS A 5 -1.74 24.90 -12.84
C LYS A 5 -0.82 23.68 -12.85
N LYS A 6 -1.00 22.77 -11.89
CA LYS A 6 -0.21 21.54 -11.74
C LYS A 6 -0.30 20.72 -13.04
N ASP A 7 0.84 20.49 -13.71
CA ASP A 7 0.90 19.63 -14.88
C ASP A 7 0.85 18.17 -14.43
N TYR A 8 -0.38 17.64 -14.35
CA TYR A 8 -0.64 16.26 -13.98
C TYR A 8 -0.03 15.26 -14.96
N SER A 9 0.11 15.62 -16.25
CA SER A 9 0.68 14.73 -17.27
C SER A 9 2.17 14.50 -17.01
N GLN A 10 2.91 15.57 -16.74
CA GLN A 10 4.33 15.47 -16.37
C GLN A 10 4.51 14.70 -15.05
N TYR A 11 3.68 14.98 -14.04
CA TYR A 11 3.75 14.28 -12.75
C TYR A 11 3.55 12.76 -12.90
N VAL A 12 2.48 12.35 -13.58
CA VAL A 12 2.16 10.93 -13.81
C VAL A 12 3.24 10.26 -14.67
N THR A 13 3.77 10.95 -15.68
CA THR A 13 4.88 10.44 -16.51
C THR A 13 6.13 10.21 -15.67
N GLY A 14 6.45 11.11 -14.74
CA GLY A 14 7.56 10.94 -13.81
C GLY A 14 7.37 9.72 -12.89
N LEU A 15 6.20 9.61 -12.25
CA LEU A 15 5.85 8.52 -11.34
C LEU A 15 5.92 7.15 -12.03
N THR A 16 5.33 7.03 -13.22
CA THR A 16 5.31 5.76 -13.98
C THR A 16 6.70 5.35 -14.46
N ARG A 17 7.56 6.29 -14.87
CA ARG A 17 8.97 6.01 -15.19
C ARG A 17 9.74 5.50 -13.98
N ALA A 18 9.51 6.07 -12.80
CA ALA A 18 10.13 5.60 -11.56
C ALA A 18 9.65 4.19 -11.19
N ALA A 19 8.34 3.95 -11.26
CA ALA A 19 7.74 2.63 -11.04
C ALA A 19 8.31 1.57 -11.98
N ARG A 20 8.46 1.88 -13.28
CA ARG A 20 9.07 0.95 -14.26
C ARG A 20 10.52 0.59 -13.90
N ARG A 21 11.33 1.55 -13.44
CA ARG A 21 12.71 1.27 -13.00
C ARG A 21 12.73 0.40 -11.75
N ALA A 22 11.83 0.65 -10.80
CA ALA A 22 11.73 -0.16 -9.58
C ALA A 22 11.27 -1.59 -9.88
N ALA A 23 10.30 -1.77 -10.78
CA ALA A 23 9.81 -3.08 -11.19
C ALA A 23 10.92 -3.97 -11.78
N LEU A 24 11.86 -3.40 -12.54
CA LEU A 24 13.02 -4.15 -13.04
C LEU A 24 13.92 -4.66 -11.91
N ARG A 25 14.09 -3.89 -10.83
CA ARG A 25 14.85 -4.34 -9.65
C ARG A 25 14.10 -5.42 -8.88
N MET A 26 12.78 -5.34 -8.82
CA MET A 26 11.94 -6.34 -8.13
C MET A 26 12.11 -7.76 -8.69
N LEU A 27 12.51 -7.90 -9.96
CA LEU A 27 12.72 -9.21 -10.59
C LEU A 27 13.85 -10.03 -9.94
N SER A 28 14.82 -9.38 -9.30
CA SER A 28 15.95 -10.06 -8.64
C SER A 28 15.81 -10.15 -7.12
N VAL A 29 14.70 -9.69 -6.56
CA VAL A 29 14.48 -9.68 -5.10
C VAL A 29 13.99 -11.07 -4.69
N THR A 30 14.66 -11.62 -3.67
CA THR A 30 14.33 -12.95 -3.12
C THR A 30 13.01 -12.91 -2.34
N THR A 31 12.41 -14.08 -2.13
CA THR A 31 11.24 -14.23 -1.26
C THR A 31 11.50 -13.69 0.14
N ASP A 32 12.66 -14.03 0.73
CA ASP A 32 13.04 -13.59 2.07
C ASP A 32 13.11 -12.06 2.19
N GLN A 33 13.72 -11.38 1.20
CA GLN A 33 13.80 -9.92 1.18
C GLN A 33 12.42 -9.26 1.02
N LYS A 34 11.51 -9.88 0.23
CA LYS A 34 10.13 -9.41 0.11
C LYS A 34 9.40 -9.54 1.44
N ASN A 35 9.56 -10.69 2.10
CA ASN A 35 8.93 -10.98 3.39
C ASN A 35 9.45 -10.08 4.51
N GLU A 36 10.76 -9.82 4.55
CA GLU A 36 11.37 -8.87 5.50
C GLU A 36 10.83 -7.45 5.30
N ALA A 37 10.69 -7.01 4.05
CA ALA A 37 10.10 -5.70 3.75
C ALA A 37 8.63 -5.62 4.19
N LEU A 38 7.84 -6.68 3.96
CA LEU A 38 6.45 -6.75 4.40
C LEU A 38 6.32 -6.76 5.93
N GLU A 39 7.16 -7.51 6.64
CA GLU A 39 7.16 -7.50 8.12
C GLU A 39 7.58 -6.14 8.68
N SER A 40 8.53 -5.47 8.01
CA SER A 40 8.92 -4.10 8.36
C SER A 40 7.75 -3.13 8.18
N VAL A 41 6.93 -3.29 7.13
CA VAL A 41 5.71 -2.51 6.94
C VAL A 41 4.68 -2.80 8.03
N ALA A 42 4.45 -4.07 8.37
CA ALA A 42 3.52 -4.46 9.43
C ALA A 42 3.94 -3.85 10.79
N SER A 43 5.23 -3.94 11.12
CA SER A 43 5.80 -3.37 12.34
C SER A 43 5.69 -1.85 12.35
N ALA A 44 5.98 -1.17 11.23
CA ALA A 44 5.85 0.28 11.13
C ALA A 44 4.40 0.76 11.29
N LEU A 45 3.42 0.00 10.80
CA LEU A 45 1.99 0.28 11.01
C LEU A 45 1.63 0.15 12.49
N GLU A 46 2.11 -0.90 13.16
CA GLU A 46 1.89 -1.14 14.58
C GLU A 46 2.48 0.01 15.43
N ASP A 47 3.75 0.35 15.21
CA ASP A 47 4.46 1.42 15.92
C ASP A 47 3.88 2.82 15.66
N SER A 48 3.26 3.02 14.50
CA SER A 48 2.71 4.32 14.09
C SER A 48 1.18 4.43 14.30
N THR A 49 0.56 3.46 14.99
CA THR A 49 -0.90 3.38 15.15
C THR A 49 -1.52 4.70 15.64
N ASP A 50 -0.97 5.27 16.72
CA ASP A 50 -1.50 6.51 17.30
C ASP A 50 -1.34 7.71 16.38
N LEU A 51 -0.21 7.78 15.66
CA LEU A 51 0.04 8.81 14.67
C LEU A 51 -0.95 8.72 13.51
N LEU A 52 -1.18 7.51 12.98
CA LEU A 52 -2.11 7.27 11.87
C LEU A 52 -3.53 7.68 12.23
N LYS A 53 -3.99 7.36 13.45
CA LYS A 53 -5.31 7.78 13.94
C LYS A 53 -5.41 9.29 14.07
N SER A 54 -4.41 9.93 14.68
CA SER A 54 -4.40 11.38 14.88
C SER A 54 -4.41 12.15 13.55
N GLU A 55 -3.71 11.67 12.52
CA GLU A 55 -3.77 12.29 11.20
C GLU A 55 -5.09 11.99 10.48
N ASN A 56 -5.65 10.78 10.63
CA ASN A 56 -6.94 10.44 10.03
C ASN A 56 -8.11 11.21 10.64
N GLU A 57 -8.05 11.59 11.91
CA GLU A 57 -9.04 12.48 12.54
C GLU A 57 -9.12 13.83 11.80
N LYS A 58 -7.99 14.40 11.39
CA LYS A 58 -7.95 15.64 10.61
C LYS A 58 -8.59 15.45 9.23
N ASP A 59 -8.38 14.29 8.61
CA ASP A 59 -9.01 13.95 7.34
C ASP A 59 -10.53 13.77 7.48
N LEU A 60 -11.00 13.20 8.60
CA LEU A 60 -12.42 13.06 8.91
C LEU A 60 -13.08 14.42 9.16
N GLU A 61 -12.44 15.31 9.92
CA GLU A 61 -12.91 16.68 10.12
C GLU A 61 -13.02 17.44 8.78
N ALA A 62 -11.99 17.31 7.93
CA ALA A 62 -12.01 17.91 6.60
C ALA A 62 -13.11 17.31 5.70
N ALA A 63 -13.33 16.00 5.79
CA ALA A 63 -14.38 15.30 5.06
C ALA A 63 -15.77 15.76 5.50
N GLU A 64 -16.01 15.91 6.80
CA GLU A 64 -17.26 16.46 7.35
C GLU A 64 -17.49 17.89 6.88
N ALA A 65 -16.46 18.74 6.93
CA ALA A 65 -16.53 20.12 6.45
C ALA A 65 -16.82 20.20 4.93
N SER A 66 -16.36 19.22 4.16
CA SER A 66 -16.63 19.11 2.72
C SER A 66 -18.04 18.57 2.38
N GLY A 67 -18.81 18.17 3.39
CA GLY A 67 -20.14 17.57 3.20
C GLY A 67 -20.10 16.13 2.70
N LEU A 68 -19.01 15.39 2.99
CA LEU A 68 -18.88 13.98 2.60
C LEU A 68 -20.00 13.14 3.26
N ALA A 69 -20.62 12.25 2.49
CA ALA A 69 -21.65 11.38 3.00
C ALA A 69 -21.12 10.47 4.12
N ARG A 70 -21.92 10.25 5.17
CA ARG A 70 -21.52 9.45 6.34
C ARG A 70 -20.98 8.06 6.00
N SER A 71 -21.59 7.37 5.03
CA SER A 71 -21.12 6.06 4.57
C SER A 71 -19.74 6.08 3.91
N MET A 72 -19.31 7.23 3.37
CA MET A 72 -17.96 7.42 2.85
C MET A 72 -16.98 7.80 3.96
N SER A 73 -17.39 8.61 4.94
CA SER A 73 -16.59 8.89 6.13
C SER A 73 -16.30 7.62 6.96
N ASP A 74 -17.28 6.72 7.08
CA ASP A 74 -17.09 5.42 7.73
C ASP A 74 -16.02 4.55 7.04
N ARG A 75 -15.86 4.70 5.71
CA ARG A 75 -14.81 4.01 4.94
C ARG A 75 -13.44 4.70 5.04
N LEU A 76 -13.42 5.97 5.39
CA LEU A 76 -12.21 6.76 5.59
C LEU A 76 -11.63 6.56 6.99
N ALA A 77 -12.47 6.22 7.97
CA ALA A 77 -12.09 6.09 9.37
C ALA A 77 -11.12 4.92 9.63
N LEU A 78 -9.98 5.23 10.26
CA LEU A 78 -8.99 4.27 10.73
C LEU A 78 -9.24 3.91 12.19
N SER A 79 -10.15 2.98 12.44
CA SER A 79 -10.34 2.37 13.76
C SER A 79 -9.22 1.40 14.13
N ASP A 80 -9.08 1.04 15.41
CA ASP A 80 -8.21 -0.06 15.88
C ASP A 80 -8.38 -1.31 15.03
N LYS A 81 -9.62 -1.74 14.85
CA LYS A 81 -9.96 -2.91 14.05
C LYS A 81 -9.50 -2.80 12.59
N ALA A 82 -9.52 -1.60 12.01
CA ALA A 82 -9.07 -1.37 10.64
C ALA A 82 -7.55 -1.51 10.54
N ILE A 83 -6.80 -0.91 11.47
CA ILE A 83 -5.34 -0.98 11.53
C ILE A 83 -4.88 -2.42 11.83
N ASP A 84 -5.49 -3.08 12.81
CA ASP A 84 -5.26 -4.50 13.10
C ASP A 84 -5.52 -5.38 11.87
N GLY A 85 -6.59 -5.08 11.13
CA GLY A 85 -6.92 -5.75 9.88
C GLY A 85 -5.86 -5.53 8.79
N MET A 86 -5.30 -4.32 8.69
CA MET A 86 -4.21 -4.02 7.76
C MET A 86 -2.93 -4.78 8.13
N ILE A 87 -2.52 -4.72 9.39
CA ILE A 87 -1.33 -5.42 9.91
C ILE A 87 -1.48 -6.93 9.69
N LYS A 88 -2.62 -7.49 10.08
CA LYS A 88 -2.93 -8.91 9.86
C LYS A 88 -2.89 -9.26 8.38
N GLY A 89 -3.50 -8.44 7.52
CA GLY A 89 -3.50 -8.69 6.07
C GLY A 89 -2.09 -8.73 5.47
N VAL A 90 -1.20 -7.85 5.93
CA VAL A 90 0.22 -7.88 5.51
C VAL A 90 0.91 -9.16 6.00
N ARG A 91 0.75 -9.51 7.28
CA ARG A 91 1.34 -10.74 7.87
C ARG A 91 0.76 -12.02 7.24
N ASP A 92 -0.52 -12.02 6.87
CA ASP A 92 -1.15 -13.12 6.13
C ASP A 92 -0.44 -13.32 4.77
N ILE A 93 -0.09 -12.25 4.05
CA ILE A 93 0.62 -12.32 2.76
C ILE A 93 2.03 -12.91 2.94
N VAL A 94 2.74 -12.53 4.00
CA VAL A 94 4.08 -13.08 4.33
C VAL A 94 4.03 -14.60 4.51
N GLY A 95 2.90 -15.13 5.02
CA GLY A 95 2.69 -16.57 5.20
C GLY A 95 2.33 -17.34 3.93
N LEU A 96 2.15 -16.68 2.79
CA LEU A 96 1.82 -17.34 1.52
C LEU A 96 3.09 -17.73 0.76
N ASP A 97 2.99 -18.83 -0.01
CA ASP A 97 4.03 -19.19 -0.97
C ASP A 97 4.23 -18.08 -2.02
N ASP A 98 5.48 -17.83 -2.36
CA ASP A 98 5.84 -16.91 -3.43
C ASP A 98 5.45 -17.47 -4.81
N PRO A 99 4.60 -16.78 -5.59
CA PRO A 99 4.24 -17.23 -6.94
C PRO A 99 5.34 -16.97 -7.97
N VAL A 100 6.31 -16.10 -7.66
CA VAL A 100 7.32 -15.68 -8.64
C VAL A 100 8.31 -16.80 -8.90
N GLY A 101 8.48 -17.18 -10.17
CA GLY A 101 9.40 -18.25 -10.58
C GLY A 101 8.78 -19.65 -10.54
N ARG A 102 7.51 -19.81 -10.15
CA ARG A 102 6.80 -21.09 -10.31
C ARG A 102 6.56 -21.37 -11.80
N THR A 103 6.84 -22.59 -12.23
CA THR A 103 6.56 -23.09 -13.58
C THR A 103 5.49 -24.16 -13.51
N ASP A 104 4.36 -23.95 -14.17
CA ASP A 104 3.18 -24.77 -13.93
C ASP A 104 3.09 -26.04 -14.78
N LYS A 105 4.04 -26.31 -15.70
CA LYS A 105 3.95 -27.46 -16.62
C LYS A 105 5.33 -27.99 -17.02
N GLU A 106 5.71 -29.14 -16.48
CA GLU A 106 6.62 -30.06 -17.16
C GLU A 106 5.83 -30.82 -18.24
N TRP A 107 6.24 -30.70 -19.50
CA TRP A 107 5.84 -31.66 -20.52
C TRP A 107 6.68 -32.92 -20.33
N THR A 108 6.11 -33.94 -19.69
CA THR A 108 6.71 -35.28 -19.63
C THR A 108 6.29 -36.07 -20.87
N THR A 109 7.23 -36.28 -21.80
CA THR A 109 7.06 -37.22 -22.90
C THR A 109 7.40 -38.61 -22.37
N ALA A 110 6.41 -39.51 -22.31
CA ALA A 110 6.59 -40.92 -21.99
C ALA A 110 7.11 -41.72 -23.20
#